data_AF-A0A840GAS3-F1
#
_entry.id   AF-A0A840GAS3-F1
#
_cell.length_a   1.000
_cell.length_b   1.000
_cell.length_c   1.000
_cell.angle_alpha   90.00
_cell.angle_beta   90.00
_cell.angle_gamma   90.00
#
_symmetry.space_group_name_H-M   'P 1'
#
loop_
_entity.id
_entity.type
_entity.pdbx_description
1 polymer ?
#
loop_
_entity_poly.entity_id
_entity_poly.type
_entity_poly.pdbx_seq_one_letter_code
_entity_poly.pdbx_strand_id
1 'polypeptide(L)'
;MINKTLHTKPTDGSTHWSTRTLAGETGISKSTVARYLQAFQIKPHRAESVKLQTDPLFIEELRDVVELYLNPPENALVLCVDEKSQCHALERTQPMLPVGLGYVEGVTHDYVRHGTTTLFAALNVLNGAAVASCKPRHRHQEFLSFLREIEKAVPQDLDVHCVVDNYASHKHPKVRAWLAQRPRWHMHFVPTYSSWLNQVERFFGIITDKASGAARSRA
;
A
#
# COMPACT_ATOMS: atom_id res chain seq x y z
N MET A 1 14.51 -17.53 30.11
CA MET A 1 14.32 -17.65 28.65
C MET A 1 13.25 -16.67 28.12
N ILE A 2 12.03 -16.62 28.66
CA ILE A 2 10.99 -15.65 28.23
C ILE A 2 11.45 -14.19 28.35
N ASN A 3 11.96 -13.78 29.52
CA ASN A 3 12.49 -12.42 29.74
C ASN A 3 13.55 -12.03 28.68
N LYS A 4 14.49 -12.95 28.40
CA LYS A 4 15.50 -12.76 27.33
C LYS A 4 14.85 -12.56 25.96
N THR A 5 13.82 -13.33 25.64
CA THR A 5 13.12 -13.23 24.36
C THR A 5 12.43 -11.87 24.16
N LEU A 6 11.92 -11.26 25.23
CA LEU A 6 11.15 -10.00 25.17
C LEU A 6 12.04 -8.75 25.15
N HIS A 7 13.23 -8.81 25.76
CA HIS A 7 14.02 -7.60 26.03
C HIS A 7 15.38 -7.57 25.33
N THR A 8 15.78 -8.64 24.65
CA THR A 8 17.07 -8.69 23.95
C THR A 8 16.95 -9.24 22.54
N LYS A 9 18.02 -9.07 21.75
CA LYS A 9 18.19 -9.68 20.43
C LYS A 9 19.34 -10.70 20.47
N PRO A 10 19.41 -11.63 19.51
CA PRO A 10 20.57 -12.50 19.35
C PRO A 10 21.87 -11.71 19.20
N THR A 11 22.95 -12.22 19.77
CA THR A 11 24.30 -11.61 19.70
C THR A 11 25.00 -11.88 18.36
N ASP A 12 24.48 -12.79 17.54
CA ASP A 12 25.00 -13.16 16.22
C ASP A 12 24.63 -12.18 15.09
N GLY A 13 24.00 -11.05 15.43
CA GLY A 13 23.55 -10.04 14.47
C GLY A 13 22.18 -10.32 13.85
N SER A 14 21.52 -11.43 14.20
CA SER A 14 20.14 -11.70 13.76
C SER A 14 19.16 -10.65 14.28
N THR A 15 18.17 -10.29 13.46
CA THR A 15 17.17 -9.28 13.80
C THR A 15 16.22 -9.69 14.93
N HIS A 16 16.03 -11.01 15.10
CA HIS A 16 15.06 -11.61 16.02
C HIS A 16 15.49 -13.00 16.51
N TRP A 17 14.94 -13.45 17.65
CA TRP A 17 15.14 -14.80 18.16
C TRP A 17 14.45 -15.86 17.31
N SER A 18 15.15 -16.98 17.06
CA SER A 18 14.57 -18.21 16.53
C SER A 18 14.52 -19.28 17.63
N THR A 19 13.75 -20.34 17.43
CA THR A 19 13.77 -21.49 18.34
C THR A 19 15.16 -22.11 18.49
N ARG A 20 15.98 -22.07 17.43
CA ARG A 20 17.33 -22.63 17.43
C ARG A 20 18.32 -21.74 18.18
N THR A 21 18.26 -20.43 17.96
CA THR A 21 19.16 -19.48 18.64
C THR A 21 18.82 -19.38 20.12
N LEU A 22 17.54 -19.37 20.49
CA LEU A 22 17.14 -19.44 21.91
C LEU A 22 17.55 -20.75 22.57
N ALA A 23 17.44 -21.89 21.87
CA ALA A 23 17.86 -23.18 22.39
C ALA A 23 19.37 -23.22 22.65
N GLY A 24 20.19 -22.76 21.69
CA GLY A 24 21.64 -22.69 21.85
C GLY A 24 22.06 -21.76 22.99
N GLU A 25 21.37 -20.63 23.13
CA GLU A 25 21.69 -19.60 24.13
C GLU A 25 21.23 -19.95 25.56
N THR A 26 20.18 -20.78 25.70
CA THR A 26 19.59 -21.10 27.01
C THR A 26 19.85 -22.52 27.47
N GLY A 27 20.41 -23.38 26.62
CA GLY A 27 20.60 -24.81 26.87
C GLY A 27 19.29 -25.61 26.90
N ILE A 28 18.15 -24.99 26.61
CA ILE A 28 16.83 -25.64 26.58
C ILE A 28 16.63 -26.29 25.20
N SER A 29 16.04 -27.48 25.17
CA SER A 29 15.74 -28.15 23.89
C SER A 29 14.82 -27.31 23.01
N LYS A 30 15.03 -27.39 21.68
CA LYS A 30 14.25 -26.65 20.68
C LYS A 30 12.74 -26.89 20.81
N SER A 31 12.32 -28.11 21.15
CA SER A 31 10.91 -28.47 21.34
C SER A 31 10.31 -27.77 22.56
N THR A 32 11.05 -27.68 23.66
CA THR A 32 10.61 -26.99 24.88
C THR A 32 10.57 -25.48 24.67
N VAL A 33 11.56 -24.89 23.98
CA VAL A 33 11.51 -23.47 23.56
C VAL A 33 10.27 -23.21 22.71
N ALA A 34 9.99 -24.03 21.70
CA ALA A 34 8.82 -23.88 20.84
C ALA A 34 7.49 -23.96 21.63
N ARG A 35 7.37 -24.94 22.53
CA ARG A 35 6.19 -25.08 23.42
C ARG A 35 5.99 -23.85 24.29
N TYR A 36 7.06 -23.29 24.85
CA TYR A 36 6.96 -22.09 25.68
C TYR A 36 6.58 -20.86 24.86
N LEU A 37 7.21 -20.64 23.70
CA LEU A 37 6.81 -19.53 22.82
C LEU A 37 5.32 -19.62 22.43
N GLN A 38 4.83 -20.84 22.14
CA GLN A 38 3.42 -21.07 21.85
C GLN A 38 2.52 -20.84 23.08
N ALA A 39 2.90 -21.36 24.24
CA ALA A 39 2.12 -21.22 25.48
C ALA A 39 1.97 -19.75 25.90
N PHE A 40 3.03 -18.95 25.73
CA PHE A 40 3.02 -17.51 26.04
C PHE A 40 2.64 -16.62 24.85
N GLN A 41 2.28 -17.20 23.70
CA GLN A 41 1.95 -16.48 22.46
C GLN A 41 3.03 -15.49 21.98
N ILE A 42 4.29 -15.77 22.29
CA ILE A 42 5.42 -14.92 21.89
C ILE A 42 5.87 -15.32 20.49
N LYS A 43 5.88 -14.34 19.58
CA LYS A 43 6.25 -14.52 18.17
C LYS A 43 7.41 -13.57 17.83
N PRO A 44 8.67 -13.88 18.21
CA PRO A 44 9.78 -12.94 18.07
C PRO A 44 10.06 -12.56 16.62
N HIS A 45 9.66 -13.41 15.67
CA HIS A 45 9.83 -13.20 14.25
C HIS A 45 8.78 -12.29 13.62
N ARG A 46 7.73 -11.93 14.37
CA ARG A 46 6.69 -11.03 13.88
C ARG A 46 6.93 -9.63 14.40
N ALA A 47 6.84 -8.68 13.50
CA ALA A 47 6.76 -7.26 13.81
C ALA A 47 5.54 -6.70 13.08
N GLU A 48 4.87 -5.76 13.72
CA GLU A 48 3.81 -4.97 13.11
C GLU A 48 4.30 -3.53 13.03
N SER A 49 3.99 -2.87 11.91
CA SER A 49 4.26 -1.44 11.78
C SER A 49 3.19 -0.68 12.56
N VAL A 50 3.61 0.12 13.53
CA VAL A 50 2.74 1.07 14.23
C VAL A 50 3.10 2.47 13.76
N LYS A 51 2.08 3.30 13.55
CA LYS A 51 2.25 4.71 13.20
C LYS A 51 1.44 5.56 14.17
N LEU A 52 2.14 6.39 14.94
CA LEU A 52 1.51 7.31 15.87
C LEU A 52 1.11 8.58 15.11
N GLN A 53 -0.12 9.02 15.32
CA GLN A 53 -0.64 10.25 14.74
C GLN A 53 -0.36 11.43 15.65
N THR A 54 0.19 12.51 15.10
CA THR A 54 0.52 13.74 15.84
C THR A 54 -0.12 14.99 15.24
N ASP A 55 -0.92 14.84 14.18
CA ASP A 55 -1.57 15.95 13.50
C ASP A 55 -2.72 16.53 14.35
N PRO A 56 -2.69 17.83 14.73
CA PRO A 56 -3.77 18.46 15.47
C PRO A 56 -5.12 18.43 14.74
N LEU A 57 -5.11 18.41 13.40
CA LEU A 57 -6.33 18.39 12.57
C LEU A 57 -6.81 16.98 12.25
N PHE A 58 -6.15 15.94 12.79
CA PHE A 58 -6.43 14.55 12.46
C PHE A 58 -7.91 14.18 12.55
N ILE A 59 -8.58 14.57 13.63
CA ILE A 59 -9.98 14.20 13.86
C ILE A 59 -10.91 14.89 12.86
N GLU A 60 -10.61 16.12 12.46
CA GLU A 60 -11.42 16.88 11.50
C GLU A 60 -11.28 16.29 10.09
N GLU A 61 -10.04 16.11 9.62
CA GLU A 61 -9.75 15.50 8.32
C GLU A 61 -10.24 14.04 8.23
N LEU A 62 -10.15 13.29 9.34
CA LEU A 62 -10.68 11.93 9.42
C LEU A 62 -12.21 11.94 9.28
N ARG A 63 -12.90 12.84 9.98
CA ARG A 63 -14.36 12.95 9.93
C ARG A 63 -14.83 13.32 8.53
N ASP A 64 -14.18 14.29 7.89
CA ASP A 64 -14.50 14.71 6.52
C ASP A 64 -14.52 13.51 5.54
N VAL A 65 -13.45 12.72 5.54
CA VAL A 65 -13.34 11.57 4.64
C VAL A 65 -14.26 10.41 5.03
N VAL A 66 -14.42 10.13 6.33
CA VAL A 66 -15.31 9.06 6.80
C VAL A 66 -16.77 9.39 6.52
N GLU A 67 -17.19 10.63 6.76
CA GLU A 67 -18.55 11.09 6.46
C GLU A 67 -18.83 11.02 4.97
N LEU A 68 -17.90 11.45 4.12
CA LEU A 68 -17.99 11.32 2.67
C LEU A 68 -18.20 9.87 2.21
N TYR A 69 -17.52 8.89 2.84
CA TYR A 69 -17.69 7.48 2.48
C TYR A 69 -19.01 6.89 2.97
N LEU A 70 -19.48 7.30 4.16
CA LEU A 70 -20.70 6.75 4.77
C LEU A 70 -21.97 7.38 4.20
N ASN A 71 -21.90 8.66 3.84
CA ASN A 71 -23.01 9.46 3.35
C ASN A 71 -22.55 10.36 2.19
N PRO A 72 -22.22 9.78 1.02
CA PRO A 72 -21.79 10.55 -0.13
C PRO A 72 -22.91 11.49 -0.61
N PRO A 73 -22.60 12.69 -1.12
CA PRO A 73 -23.58 13.59 -1.70
C PRO A 73 -24.36 12.95 -2.85
N GLU A 74 -25.60 13.40 -3.06
CA GLU A 74 -26.40 13.00 -4.21
C GLU A 74 -25.76 13.51 -5.52
N ASN A 75 -25.94 12.76 -6.61
CA ASN A 75 -25.37 13.09 -7.93
C ASN A 75 -23.86 13.34 -7.92
N ALA A 76 -23.14 12.59 -7.08
CA ALA A 76 -21.69 12.71 -6.95
C ALA A 76 -20.98 11.36 -7.13
N LEU A 77 -19.73 11.44 -7.59
CA LEU A 77 -18.76 10.35 -7.60
C LEU A 77 -17.73 10.59 -6.51
N VAL A 78 -17.50 9.57 -5.69
CA VAL A 78 -16.38 9.56 -4.72
C VAL A 78 -15.26 8.70 -5.27
N LEU A 79 -14.13 9.34 -5.55
CA LEU A 79 -12.93 8.71 -6.11
C LEU A 79 -11.77 8.81 -5.12
N CYS A 80 -11.17 7.68 -4.77
CA CYS A 80 -9.88 7.63 -4.08
C CYS A 80 -8.76 7.63 -5.11
N VAL A 81 -7.91 8.65 -5.09
CA VAL A 81 -6.82 8.84 -6.06
C VAL A 81 -5.48 8.81 -5.33
N ASP A 82 -4.52 8.09 -5.89
CA ASP A 82 -3.15 8.00 -5.37
C ASP A 82 -2.20 7.46 -6.45
N GLU A 83 -0.90 7.49 -6.13
CA GLU A 83 0.16 6.96 -6.96
C GLU A 83 1.04 5.93 -6.24
N LYS A 84 1.15 4.74 -6.83
CA LYS A 84 2.18 3.78 -6.46
C LYS A 84 3.46 4.08 -7.23
N SER A 85 4.39 4.77 -6.58
CA SER A 85 5.73 5.04 -7.15
C SER A 85 6.61 3.78 -7.21
N GLN A 86 7.68 3.85 -8.00
CA GLN A 86 8.74 2.83 -8.09
C GLN A 86 8.23 1.43 -8.48
N CYS A 87 7.14 1.34 -9.24
CA CYS A 87 6.70 0.07 -9.80
C CYS A 87 7.75 -0.44 -10.78
N HIS A 88 8.38 -1.57 -10.49
CA HIS A 88 9.38 -2.17 -11.37
C HIS A 88 8.71 -2.78 -12.61
N ALA A 89 9.12 -2.32 -13.79
CA ALA A 89 8.72 -2.93 -15.06
C ALA A 89 9.66 -4.10 -15.34
N LEU A 90 9.25 -5.30 -14.93
CA LEU A 90 10.02 -6.53 -15.07
C LEU A 90 9.41 -7.42 -16.16
N GLU A 91 10.27 -7.96 -17.01
CA GLU A 91 9.93 -8.99 -17.98
C GLU A 91 10.73 -10.25 -17.68
N ARG A 92 10.08 -11.42 -17.69
CA ARG A 92 10.77 -12.70 -17.50
C ARG A 92 11.48 -13.08 -18.79
N THR A 93 12.74 -13.50 -18.67
CA THR A 93 13.56 -13.92 -19.83
C THR A 93 13.12 -15.27 -20.40
N GLN A 94 12.41 -16.08 -19.61
CA GLN A 94 11.97 -17.42 -19.97
C GLN A 94 10.55 -17.70 -19.46
N PRO A 95 9.79 -18.61 -20.11
CA PRO A 95 8.49 -19.05 -19.62
C PRO A 95 8.58 -19.72 -18.25
N MET A 96 7.52 -19.57 -17.44
CA MET A 96 7.41 -20.28 -16.16
C MET A 96 7.06 -21.75 -16.39
N LEU A 97 7.66 -22.64 -15.59
CA LEU A 97 7.27 -24.05 -15.59
C LEU A 97 5.97 -24.21 -14.77
N PRO A 98 4.90 -24.80 -15.34
CA PRO A 98 3.63 -24.91 -14.66
C PRO A 98 3.72 -25.81 -13.42
N VAL A 99 2.84 -25.57 -12.45
CA VAL A 99 2.70 -26.43 -11.27
C VAL A 99 2.33 -27.85 -11.69
N GLY A 100 2.93 -28.86 -11.04
CA GLY A 100 2.59 -30.26 -11.25
C GLY A 100 2.55 -31.08 -9.97
N LEU A 101 2.21 -32.37 -10.10
CA LEU A 101 2.12 -33.26 -8.95
C LEU A 101 3.52 -33.50 -8.36
N GLY A 102 3.81 -32.90 -7.20
CA GLY A 102 5.08 -33.08 -6.49
C GLY A 102 6.16 -32.03 -6.77
N TYR A 103 5.88 -31.01 -7.58
CA TYR A 103 6.81 -29.89 -7.79
C TYR A 103 6.06 -28.55 -7.93
N VAL A 104 6.68 -27.49 -7.41
CA VAL A 104 6.14 -26.13 -7.43
C VAL A 104 6.39 -25.46 -8.79
N GLU A 105 5.70 -24.35 -9.05
CA GLU A 105 5.96 -23.51 -10.22
C GLU A 105 7.45 -23.16 -10.32
N GLY A 106 8.05 -23.34 -11.49
CA GLY A 106 9.43 -22.99 -11.75
C GLY A 106 9.54 -21.57 -12.26
N VAL A 107 10.05 -20.67 -11.41
CA VAL A 107 10.29 -19.27 -11.76
C VAL A 107 11.80 -19.06 -11.96
N THR A 108 12.20 -18.58 -13.13
CA THR A 108 13.60 -18.24 -13.39
C THR A 108 14.00 -16.97 -12.62
N HIS A 109 15.23 -16.96 -12.12
CA HIS A 109 15.76 -15.80 -11.39
C HIS A 109 16.13 -14.65 -12.33
N ASP A 110 16.36 -14.95 -13.61
CA ASP A 110 16.72 -13.97 -14.63
C ASP A 110 15.49 -13.17 -15.09
N TYR A 111 15.65 -11.84 -15.15
CA TYR A 111 14.65 -10.91 -15.63
C TYR A 111 15.30 -9.73 -16.36
N VAL A 112 14.59 -9.17 -17.32
CA VAL A 112 14.95 -7.89 -17.95
C VAL A 112 14.27 -6.77 -17.18
N ARG A 113 15.04 -5.74 -16.81
CA ARG A 113 14.54 -4.56 -16.11
C ARG A 113 14.37 -3.42 -17.11
N HIS A 114 13.12 -2.99 -17.31
CA HIS A 114 12.76 -1.87 -18.19
C HIS A 114 12.69 -0.51 -17.45
N GLY A 115 13.23 -0.46 -16.23
CA GLY A 115 13.23 0.72 -15.37
C GLY A 115 12.12 0.68 -14.32
N THR A 116 11.68 1.87 -13.90
CA THR A 116 10.59 2.05 -12.94
C THR A 116 9.53 2.96 -13.53
N THR A 117 8.26 2.69 -13.19
CA THR A 117 7.12 3.52 -13.55
C THR A 117 6.34 3.89 -12.28
N THR A 118 5.48 4.90 -12.40
CA THR A 118 4.53 5.27 -11.38
C THR A 118 3.13 4.91 -11.86
N LEU A 119 2.43 4.07 -11.09
CA LEU A 119 1.05 3.72 -11.37
C LEU A 119 0.14 4.72 -10.66
N PHE A 120 -0.53 5.59 -11.41
CA PHE A 120 -1.63 6.39 -10.89
C PHE A 120 -2.92 5.58 -10.96
N ALA A 121 -3.75 5.64 -9.93
CA ALA A 121 -5.05 4.98 -9.92
C ALA A 121 -6.12 5.87 -9.27
N ALA A 122 -7.35 5.73 -9.75
CA ALA A 122 -8.55 6.33 -9.22
C ALA A 122 -9.57 5.22 -9.00
N LEU A 123 -9.89 4.93 -7.74
CA LEU A 123 -10.85 3.91 -7.33
C LEU A 123 -12.20 4.58 -7.00
N ASN A 124 -13.26 4.15 -7.67
CA ASN A 124 -14.63 4.51 -7.31
C ASN A 124 -15.05 3.74 -6.07
N VAL A 125 -15.36 4.47 -4.99
CA VAL A 125 -15.67 3.91 -3.68
C VAL A 125 -16.98 3.11 -3.68
N LEU A 126 -17.95 3.50 -4.50
CA LEU A 126 -19.29 2.91 -4.52
C LEU A 126 -19.30 1.51 -5.16
N ASN A 127 -18.59 1.34 -6.27
CA ASN A 127 -18.66 0.11 -7.08
C ASN A 127 -17.32 -0.62 -7.24
N GLY A 128 -16.22 -0.07 -6.73
CA GLY A 128 -14.89 -0.66 -6.81
C GLY A 128 -14.24 -0.61 -8.19
N ALA A 129 -14.83 0.08 -9.17
CA ALA A 129 -14.21 0.27 -10.48
C ALA A 129 -12.96 1.16 -10.33
N ALA A 130 -11.87 0.79 -10.99
CA ALA A 130 -10.63 1.54 -10.95
C ALA A 130 -10.20 1.97 -12.36
N VAL A 131 -9.84 3.24 -12.52
CA VAL A 131 -9.12 3.76 -13.68
C VAL A 131 -7.65 3.88 -13.27
N ALA A 132 -6.74 3.37 -14.08
CA ALA A 132 -5.31 3.43 -13.77
C ALA A 132 -4.46 3.73 -15.00
N SER A 133 -3.34 4.42 -14.80
CA SER A 133 -2.47 4.91 -15.86
C SER A 133 -1.02 4.90 -15.39
N CYS A 134 -0.14 4.24 -16.15
CA CYS A 134 1.29 4.26 -15.87
C CYS A 134 1.91 5.55 -16.43
N LYS A 135 2.67 6.25 -15.58
CA LYS A 135 3.39 7.47 -15.94
C LYS A 135 4.89 7.28 -15.71
N PRO A 136 5.75 7.96 -16.48
CA PRO A 136 7.19 7.81 -16.37
C PRO A 136 7.75 8.43 -15.08
N ARG A 137 7.01 9.36 -14.45
CA ARG A 137 7.43 10.08 -13.24
C ARG A 137 6.23 10.35 -12.33
N HIS A 138 6.52 10.70 -11.09
CA HIS A 138 5.57 11.06 -10.03
C HIS A 138 5.67 12.56 -9.69
N ARG A 139 5.21 13.44 -10.59
CA ARG A 139 5.20 14.89 -10.34
C ARG A 139 3.82 15.48 -10.63
N HIS A 140 3.66 16.76 -10.31
CA HIS A 140 2.40 17.48 -10.51
C HIS A 140 1.93 17.50 -11.97
N GLN A 141 2.83 17.43 -12.96
CA GLN A 141 2.44 17.36 -14.37
C GLN A 141 1.75 16.03 -14.70
N GLU A 142 2.32 14.93 -14.22
CA GLU A 142 1.76 13.59 -14.40
C GLU A 142 0.44 13.43 -13.62
N PHE A 143 0.38 13.94 -12.39
CA PHE A 143 -0.86 14.00 -11.61
C PHE A 143 -1.96 14.80 -12.34
N LEU A 144 -1.63 16.01 -12.82
CA LEU A 144 -2.59 16.84 -13.57
C LEU A 144 -3.03 16.18 -14.88
N SER A 145 -2.14 15.46 -15.58
CA SER A 145 -2.50 14.66 -16.74
C SER A 145 -3.51 13.57 -16.37
N PHE A 146 -3.32 12.92 -15.22
CA PHE A 146 -4.22 11.89 -14.74
C PHE A 146 -5.59 12.45 -14.33
N LEU A 147 -5.64 13.59 -13.64
CA LEU A 147 -6.92 14.27 -13.35
C LEU A 147 -7.71 14.61 -14.63
N ARG A 148 -7.02 14.98 -15.71
CA ARG A 148 -7.65 15.22 -17.03
C ARG A 148 -8.14 13.93 -17.69
N GLU A 149 -7.49 12.80 -17.46
CA GLU A 149 -7.97 11.49 -17.91
C GLU A 149 -9.24 11.11 -17.16
N ILE A 150 -9.27 11.31 -15.84
CA ILE A 150 -10.48 11.12 -15.02
C ILE A 150 -11.62 12.03 -15.50
N GLU A 151 -11.35 13.33 -15.68
CA GLU A 151 -12.36 14.31 -16.13
C GLU A 151 -13.05 13.90 -17.44
N LYS A 152 -12.32 13.23 -18.35
CA LYS A 152 -12.88 12.71 -19.60
C LYS A 152 -13.67 11.42 -19.44
N ALA A 153 -13.33 10.61 -18.44
CA ALA A 153 -13.92 9.30 -18.22
C ALA A 153 -15.20 9.35 -17.37
N VAL A 154 -15.36 10.38 -16.53
CA VAL A 154 -16.52 10.54 -15.66
C VAL A 154 -17.64 11.35 -16.33
N PRO A 155 -18.93 11.06 -16.04
CA PRO A 155 -20.05 11.88 -16.49
C PRO A 155 -19.88 13.36 -16.11
N GLN A 156 -20.33 14.27 -16.96
CA GLN A 156 -20.13 15.73 -16.78
C GLN A 156 -21.13 16.36 -15.81
N ASP A 157 -22.27 15.70 -15.60
CA ASP A 157 -23.38 16.10 -14.75
C ASP A 157 -23.19 15.73 -13.27
N LEU A 158 -22.16 14.94 -12.96
CA LEU A 158 -21.84 14.53 -11.59
C LEU A 158 -20.72 15.39 -10.99
N ASP A 159 -20.87 15.68 -9.70
CA ASP A 159 -19.79 16.21 -8.88
C ASP A 159 -18.74 15.13 -8.62
N VAL A 160 -17.48 15.53 -8.47
CA VAL A 160 -16.33 14.64 -8.27
C VAL A 160 -15.69 14.98 -6.95
N HIS A 161 -15.91 14.12 -5.96
CA HIS A 161 -15.24 14.16 -4.67
C HIS A 161 -13.98 13.29 -4.74
N CYS A 162 -12.83 13.94 -4.84
CA CYS A 162 -11.53 13.32 -5.01
C CYS A 162 -10.80 13.25 -3.66
N VAL A 163 -10.71 12.06 -3.09
CA VAL A 163 -9.95 11.78 -1.88
C VAL A 163 -8.50 11.48 -2.26
N VAL A 164 -7.56 12.23 -1.71
CA VAL A 164 -6.11 12.12 -1.98
C VAL A 164 -5.29 12.23 -0.71
N ASP A 165 -4.02 11.85 -0.77
CA ASP A 165 -3.08 12.13 0.32
C ASP A 165 -2.58 13.59 0.31
N ASN A 166 -1.84 13.94 1.36
CA ASN A 166 -1.30 15.28 1.58
C ASN A 166 -0.03 15.59 0.76
N TYR A 167 0.26 14.82 -0.30
CA TYR A 167 1.48 15.00 -1.08
C TYR A 167 1.56 16.37 -1.78
N ALA A 168 2.79 16.89 -1.90
CA ALA A 168 3.03 18.24 -2.40
C ALA A 168 2.61 18.42 -3.87
N SER A 169 2.59 17.35 -4.67
CA SER A 169 2.13 17.40 -6.06
C SER A 169 0.65 17.79 -6.16
N HIS A 170 -0.19 17.31 -5.24
CA HIS A 170 -1.63 17.56 -5.19
C HIS A 170 -1.97 19.01 -4.86
N LYS A 171 -1.11 19.66 -4.07
CA LYS A 171 -1.27 21.06 -3.64
C LYS A 171 -0.52 22.06 -4.53
N HIS A 172 0.10 21.58 -5.61
CA HIS A 172 0.91 22.42 -6.49
C HIS A 172 0.06 23.54 -7.14
N PRO A 173 0.57 24.78 -7.31
CA PRO A 173 -0.21 25.91 -7.81
C PRO A 173 -0.93 25.65 -9.15
N LYS A 174 -0.30 24.92 -10.07
CA LYS A 174 -0.93 24.54 -11.35
C LYS A 174 -2.11 23.58 -11.20
N VAL A 175 -2.06 22.68 -10.22
CA VAL A 175 -3.16 21.75 -9.91
C VAL A 175 -4.30 22.54 -9.28
N ARG A 176 -4.00 23.40 -8.30
CA ARG A 176 -4.98 24.29 -7.66
C ARG A 176 -5.66 25.21 -8.68
N ALA A 177 -4.91 25.80 -9.60
CA ALA A 177 -5.45 26.66 -10.66
C ALA A 177 -6.39 25.90 -11.62
N TRP A 178 -6.07 24.64 -11.93
CA TRP A 178 -6.92 23.80 -12.77
C TRP A 178 -8.23 23.40 -12.05
N LEU A 179 -8.14 23.06 -10.76
CA LEU A 179 -9.30 22.74 -9.91
C LEU A 179 -10.20 23.97 -9.69
N ALA A 180 -9.62 25.16 -9.51
CA ALA A 180 -10.38 26.40 -9.31
C ALA A 180 -11.29 26.76 -10.51
N GLN A 181 -10.98 26.26 -11.70
CA GLN A 181 -11.80 26.43 -12.90
C GLN A 181 -12.92 25.39 -13.02
N ARG A 182 -13.04 24.47 -12.05
CA ARG A 182 -13.90 23.29 -12.08
C ARG A 182 -14.67 23.18 -10.76
N PRO A 183 -15.79 23.92 -10.61
CA PRO A 183 -16.53 23.96 -9.34
C PRO A 183 -17.06 22.58 -8.91
N ARG A 184 -17.26 21.66 -9.86
CA ARG A 184 -17.68 20.27 -9.61
C ARG A 184 -16.62 19.39 -8.94
N TRP A 185 -15.37 19.85 -8.85
CA TRP A 185 -14.27 19.07 -8.25
C TRP A 185 -14.05 19.49 -6.80
N HIS A 186 -14.28 18.56 -5.88
CA HIS A 186 -14.09 18.72 -4.45
C HIS A 186 -12.92 17.86 -4.00
N MET A 187 -11.85 18.49 -3.48
CA MET A 187 -10.67 17.76 -3.00
C MET A 187 -10.80 17.50 -1.50
N HIS A 188 -10.64 16.25 -1.10
CA HIS A 188 -10.61 15.81 0.29
C HIS A 188 -9.24 15.22 0.58
N PHE A 189 -8.56 15.73 1.61
CA PHE A 189 -7.21 15.28 1.94
C PHE A 189 -7.26 14.34 3.13
N VAL A 190 -6.73 13.13 2.97
CA VAL A 190 -6.59 12.21 4.10
C VAL A 190 -5.55 12.76 5.08
N PRO A 191 -5.74 12.53 6.39
CA PRO A 191 -4.79 13.02 7.37
C PRO A 191 -3.39 12.50 7.13
N THR A 192 -2.41 13.31 7.53
CA THR A 192 -1.00 12.92 7.46
C THR A 192 -0.81 11.53 8.07
N TYR A 193 -0.03 10.66 7.43
CA TYR A 193 0.23 9.30 7.89
C TYR A 193 -0.98 8.35 7.95
N SER A 194 -2.12 8.71 7.35
CA SER A 194 -3.35 7.90 7.35
C SER A 194 -3.68 7.30 5.98
N SER A 195 -2.67 6.78 5.27
CA SER A 195 -2.86 6.17 3.94
C SER A 195 -3.86 5.01 3.93
N TRP A 196 -4.07 4.35 5.08
CA TRP A 196 -5.09 3.31 5.25
C TRP A 196 -6.53 3.79 5.00
N LEU A 197 -6.77 5.11 5.05
CA LEU A 197 -8.06 5.74 4.76
C LEU A 197 -8.27 5.97 3.24
N ASN A 198 -7.19 5.99 2.46
CA ASN A 198 -7.26 6.11 1.01
C ASN A 198 -7.54 4.73 0.39
N GLN A 199 -8.77 4.45 -0.03
CA GLN A 199 -9.17 3.08 -0.37
C GLN A 199 -8.43 2.50 -1.59
N VAL A 200 -7.88 3.36 -2.46
CA VAL A 200 -7.06 2.94 -3.60
C VAL A 200 -5.78 2.20 -3.18
N GLU A 201 -5.30 2.40 -1.96
CA GLU A 201 -4.18 1.61 -1.40
C GLU A 201 -4.52 0.11 -1.34
N ARG A 202 -5.79 -0.26 -1.14
CA ARG A 202 -6.23 -1.66 -1.21
C ARG A 202 -6.11 -2.21 -2.63
N PHE A 203 -6.46 -1.40 -3.63
CA PHE A 203 -6.30 -1.75 -5.03
C PHE A 203 -4.82 -1.98 -5.38
N PHE A 204 -3.92 -1.11 -4.90
CA PHE A 204 -2.48 -1.32 -5.03
C PHE A 204 -1.98 -2.57 -4.31
N GLY A 205 -2.53 -2.90 -3.14
CA GLY A 205 -2.26 -4.16 -2.46
C GLY A 205 -2.62 -5.37 -3.32
N ILE A 206 -3.81 -5.36 -3.93
CA ILE A 206 -4.27 -6.43 -4.83
C ILE A 206 -3.36 -6.57 -6.06
N ILE A 207 -2.97 -5.45 -6.69
CA ILE A 207 -2.04 -5.47 -7.82
C ILE A 207 -0.68 -6.02 -7.39
N THR A 208 -0.19 -5.62 -6.23
CA THR A 208 1.10 -6.08 -5.72
C THR A 208 1.08 -7.59 -5.47
N ASP A 209 0.01 -8.10 -4.87
CA ASP A 209 -0.15 -9.52 -4.59
C ASP A 209 -0.36 -10.36 -5.86
N LYS A 210 -1.07 -9.85 -6.87
CA LYS A 210 -1.47 -10.63 -8.05
C LYS A 210 -0.58 -10.46 -9.28
N ALA A 211 0.02 -9.30 -9.47
CA ALA A 211 0.67 -8.92 -10.72
C ALA A 211 2.12 -8.47 -10.56
N SER A 212 2.44 -7.77 -9.47
CA SER A 212 3.81 -7.33 -9.20
C SER A 212 4.50 -8.35 -8.31
N GLY A 213 4.78 -9.54 -8.84
CA GLY A 213 5.29 -10.73 -8.13
C GLY A 213 6.21 -10.44 -6.94
N ALA A 214 5.63 -10.08 -5.81
CA ALA A 214 6.27 -10.10 -4.52
C ALA A 214 6.15 -11.56 -4.11
N ALA A 215 7.20 -12.33 -4.40
CA ALA A 215 7.39 -13.60 -3.75
C ALA A 215 7.25 -13.31 -2.24
N ARG A 216 6.10 -13.69 -1.66
CA ARG A 216 5.95 -13.73 -0.21
C ARG A 216 7.07 -14.65 0.23
N SER A 217 8.14 -14.11 0.83
CA SER A 217 9.10 -14.92 1.56
C SER A 217 8.34 -15.46 2.78
N ARG A 218 7.63 -16.57 2.59
CA ARG A 218 7.29 -17.45 3.69
C ARG A 218 8.60 -18.12 4.10
N ALA A 219 9.25 -17.55 5.10
CA ALA A 219 10.25 -18.20 5.92
C ALA A 219 9.95 -17.84 7.38
#